data_AF-A0A4V5SGM1-F1
#
_entry.id   AF-A0A4V5SGM1-F1
#
_cell.length_a   1.000
_cell.length_b   1.000
_cell.length_c   1.000
_cell.angle_alpha   90.00
_cell.angle_beta   90.00
_cell.angle_gamma   90.00
#
_symmetry.space_group_name_H-M   'P 1'
#
loop_
_entity.id
_entity.type
_entity.pdbx_description
1 polymer ?
#
loop_
_entity_poly.entity_id
_entity_poly.type
_entity_poly.pdbx_seq_one_letter_code
_entity_poly.pdbx_strand_id
1 'polypeptide(L)' 'ASFLDKDPVPVCSKDDGTHYRFSGKRITRGMYQSKSGTCIHADINGALNTLQKSRVVELDENLKVKTPILLEV' A
#
# COMPACT_ATOMS: atom_id res chain seq x y z
N ALA A 1 2.75 -1.74 -6.69
CA ALA A 1 1.35 -1.39 -6.98
C ALA A 1 1.08 0.01 -6.46
N SER A 2 0.36 0.81 -7.24
CA SER A 2 -0.25 2.05 -6.79
C SER A 2 -1.61 1.74 -6.17
N PHE A 3 -1.77 2.08 -4.89
CA PHE A 3 -3.06 1.90 -4.22
C PHE A 3 -4.14 2.80 -4.83
N LEU A 4 -3.79 4.05 -5.15
CA LEU A 4 -4.72 5.03 -5.71
C LEU A 4 -5.23 4.63 -7.10
N ASP A 5 -4.40 3.98 -7.90
CA ASP A 5 -4.77 3.48 -9.22
C ASP A 5 -5.43 2.09 -9.18
N LYS A 6 -5.60 1.52 -7.97
CA LYS A 6 -6.14 0.17 -7.76
C LYS A 6 -5.39 -0.91 -8.54
N ASP A 7 -4.07 -0.79 -8.59
CA ASP A 7 -3.22 -1.80 -9.23
C ASP A 7 -3.44 -3.19 -8.59
N PRO A 8 -3.47 -4.28 -9.37
CA PRO A 8 -3.42 -5.63 -8.82
C PRO A 8 -2.18 -5.83 -7.96
N VAL A 9 -2.35 -6.32 -6.73
CA VAL A 9 -1.24 -6.66 -5.82
C VAL A 9 -0.93 -8.15 -5.93
N PRO A 10 0.16 -8.56 -6.60
CA PRO A 10 0.43 -9.98 -6.83
C PRO A 10 0.81 -10.73 -5.55
N VAL A 11 0.55 -12.03 -5.56
CA VAL A 11 1.08 -12.98 -4.58
C VAL A 11 2.46 -13.40 -5.06
N CYS A 12 3.51 -12.78 -4.51
CA CYS A 12 4.89 -13.15 -4.80
C CYS A 12 5.17 -14.57 -4.26
N SER A 13 5.47 -15.52 -5.14
CA SER A 13 6.06 -16.81 -4.79
C SER A 13 7.53 -16.83 -5.20
N LYS A 14 8.35 -17.65 -4.52
CA LYS A 14 9.82 -17.66 -4.74
C LYS A 14 10.20 -18.05 -6.17
N ASP A 15 9.34 -18.80 -6.85
CA ASP A 15 9.54 -19.30 -8.20
C ASP A 15 8.88 -18.41 -9.26
N ASP A 16 8.21 -17.32 -8.85
CA ASP A 16 7.55 -16.40 -9.77
C ASP A 16 8.57 -15.38 -10.33
N GLY A 17 9.06 -15.66 -11.53
CA GLY A 17 9.90 -14.76 -12.33
C GLY A 17 9.12 -13.65 -13.04
N THR A 18 7.82 -13.49 -12.75
CA THR A 18 6.99 -12.50 -13.45
C THR A 18 7.41 -11.08 -13.10
N HIS A 19 7.76 -10.31 -14.13
CA HIS A 19 7.99 -8.88 -13.99
C HIS A 19 6.66 -8.11 -13.98
N TYR A 20 6.30 -7.58 -12.83
CA TYR A 20 5.10 -6.76 -12.67
C TYR A 20 5.39 -5.30 -13.00
N ARG A 21 4.58 -4.72 -13.91
CA ARG A 21 4.57 -3.28 -14.18
C ARG A 21 3.36 -2.64 -13.52
N PHE A 22 3.63 -1.75 -12.58
CA PHE A 22 2.62 -0.98 -11.87
C PHE A 22 2.39 0.37 -12.55
N SER A 23 1.22 0.95 -12.33
CA SER A 23 0.81 2.20 -13.00
C SER A 23 1.48 3.43 -12.39
N GLY A 24 1.76 3.41 -11.08
CA GLY A 24 2.52 4.44 -10.39
C GLY A 24 4.01 4.11 -10.21
N LYS A 25 4.77 5.09 -9.71
CA LYS A 25 6.22 4.98 -9.49
C LYS A 25 6.65 5.58 -8.15
N ARG A 26 7.63 4.97 -7.50
CA ARG A 26 8.31 5.54 -6.33
C ARG A 26 9.30 6.60 -6.82
N ILE A 27 9.16 7.83 -6.35
CA ILE A 27 10.04 8.95 -6.73
C ILE A 27 11.22 9.05 -5.76
N THR A 28 10.92 8.95 -4.46
CA THR A 28 11.91 8.98 -3.38
C THR A 28 11.55 7.97 -2.30
N ARG A 29 12.39 7.82 -1.27
CA ARG A 29 12.07 6.97 -0.12
C ARG A 29 10.71 7.31 0.49
N GLY A 30 10.38 8.60 0.62
CA GLY A 30 9.13 9.08 1.22
C GLY A 30 7.99 9.34 0.24
N MET A 31 8.22 9.34 -1.08
CA MET A 31 7.21 9.78 -2.06
C MET A 31 6.90 8.73 -3.11
N TYR A 32 5.62 8.43 -3.28
CA TYR A 32 5.08 7.59 -4.34
C TYR A 32 4.09 8.39 -5.18
N GLN A 33 4.20 8.31 -6.51
CA GLN A 33 3.34 9.01 -7.46
C GLN A 33 2.45 8.02 -8.22
N SER A 34 1.14 8.26 -8.23
CA SER A 34 0.16 7.52 -9.02
C SER A 34 0.27 7.84 -10.52
N LYS A 35 -0.46 7.10 -11.35
CA LYS A 35 -0.56 7.37 -12.80
C LYS A 35 -1.11 8.76 -13.11
N SER A 36 -2.04 9.26 -12.28
CA SER A 36 -2.62 10.60 -12.39
C SER A 36 -1.67 11.73 -11.95
N GLY A 37 -0.48 11.39 -11.45
CA GLY A 37 0.48 12.36 -10.91
C GLY A 37 0.25 12.71 -9.44
N THR A 38 -0.77 12.16 -8.79
CA THR A 38 -1.03 12.35 -7.36
C THR A 38 0.05 11.70 -6.52
N CYS A 39 0.62 12.46 -5.58
CA CYS A 39 1.68 11.99 -4.71
C CYS A 39 1.14 11.64 -3.32
N ILE A 40 1.55 10.48 -2.79
CA ILE A 40 1.29 10.05 -1.41
C ILE A 40 2.58 9.54 -0.77
N HIS A 41 2.60 9.46 0.56
CA HIS A 41 3.75 8.91 1.25
C HIS A 41 3.95 7.43 0.85
N ALA A 42 5.18 7.04 0.54
CA ALA A 42 5.46 5.70 0.05
C ALA A 42 5.07 4.60 1.06
N ASP A 43 5.26 4.85 2.35
CA ASP A 43 4.87 3.91 3.41
C ASP A 43 3.34 3.80 3.54
N ILE A 44 2.60 4.89 3.32
CA ILE A 44 1.13 4.87 3.29
C ILE A 44 0.65 4.02 2.10
N ASN A 45 1.24 4.20 0.91
CA ASN A 45 0.96 3.35 -0.24
C ASN A 45 1.25 1.86 0.07
N GLY A 46 2.36 1.57 0.74
CA GLY A 46 2.73 0.21 1.15
C GLY A 46 1.75 -0.41 2.14
N ALA A 47 1.36 0.34 3.18
CA ALA A 47 0.40 -0.10 4.19
C ALA A 47 -0.96 -0.42 3.58
N LEU A 48 -1.49 0.49 2.74
CA LEU A 48 -2.78 0.30 2.08
C LEU A 48 -2.79 -0.90 1.12
N ASN A 49 -1.72 -1.10 0.33
CA ASN A 49 -1.59 -2.29 -0.51
C ASN A 49 -1.51 -3.59 0.31
N THR A 50 -0.88 -3.54 1.49
CA THR A 50 -0.81 -4.69 2.41
C THR A 50 -2.19 -5.04 2.97
N LEU A 51 -2.95 -4.03 3.40
CA LEU A 51 -4.34 -4.20 3.83
C LEU A 51 -5.23 -4.74 2.70
N GLN A 52 -5.07 -4.24 1.48
CA GLN A 52 -5.80 -4.75 0.33
C GLN A 52 -5.44 -6.22 0.02
N LYS A 53 -4.16 -6.59 0.14
CA LYS A 53 -3.69 -7.97 -0.07
C LYS A 53 -4.17 -8.93 1.02
N SER A 54 -4.26 -8.48 2.27
CA SER A 54 -4.77 -9.32 3.37
C SER A 54 -6.27 -9.59 3.26
N ARG A 55 -6.97 -8.95 2.31
CA ARG A 55 -8.43 -9.03 2.15
C ARG A 55 -9.15 -8.64 3.44
N VAL A 56 -8.59 -7.74 4.24
CA VAL A 56 -9.32 -7.12 5.33
C VAL A 56 -10.41 -6.26 4.68
N VAL A 57 -11.63 -6.79 4.68
CA VAL A 57 -12.77 -6.24 3.93
C VAL A 57 -13.31 -4.97 4.58
N GLU A 58 -13.04 -4.77 5.87
CA GLU A 58 -13.59 -3.68 6.65
C GLU A 58 -12.67 -3.37 7.85
N LEU A 59 -12.36 -2.09 8.04
CA LEU A 59 -11.82 -1.58 9.29
C LEU A 59 -13.01 -1.04 10.06
N ASP A 60 -13.50 -1.82 11.02
CA ASP A 60 -14.56 -1.37 11.93
C ASP A 60 -14.06 -0.11 12.66
N GLU A 61 -14.86 0.94 12.70
CA GLU A 61 -14.56 2.16 13.47
C GLU A 61 -14.38 1.84 14.96
N ASN A 62 -14.96 0.73 15.43
CA ASN A 62 -14.82 0.19 16.78
C ASN A 62 -13.62 -0.75 16.93
N LEU A 63 -12.73 -0.86 15.95
CA LEU A 63 -11.54 -1.69 16.03
C LEU A 63 -10.67 -1.24 17.22
N LYS A 64 -10.79 -1.98 18.33
CA LYS A 64 -9.97 -1.74 19.52
C LYS A 64 -8.56 -2.22 19.24
N VAL A 65 -7.70 -1.29 18.83
CA VAL A 65 -6.27 -1.53 18.70
C VAL A 65 -5.75 -1.89 20.09
N LYS A 66 -5.30 -3.15 20.28
CA LYS A 66 -4.79 -3.64 21.58
C LYS A 66 -3.58 -2.84 22.07
N THR A 67 -2.84 -2.23 21.16
CA THR A 67 -1.68 -1.40 21.47
C THR A 67 -1.67 -0.18 20.54
N PRO A 68 -2.34 0.93 20.88
CA PRO A 68 -2.20 2.15 20.11
C PRO A 68 -0.76 2.66 20.22
N ILE A 69 -0.11 2.91 19.08
CA ILE A 69 1.17 3.62 19.06
C ILE A 69 0.85 5.09 19.28
N LEU A 70 1.23 5.62 20.44
CA LEU A 70 1.24 7.05 20.69
C LEU A 70 2.34 7.66 19.82
N LEU A 71 1.94 8.36 18.76
CA LEU A 71 2.82 9.28 18.06
C LEU A 71 2.87 10.55 18.90
N GLU A 72 3.93 10.73 19.68
CA GLU A 72 4.24 12.06 20.22
C GLU A 72 4.65 12.95 19.04
N VAL A 73 3.92 14.05 18.89
CA VAL A 73 4.20 15.12 17.91
C VAL A 73 4.93 16.25 18.63
#